data_AF-A0A497MGR8-F1
#
_entry.id   AF-A0A497MGR8-F1
#
_cell.length_a   1.000
_cell.length_b   1.000
_cell.length_c   1.000
_cell.angle_alpha   90.00
_cell.angle_beta   90.00
_cell.angle_gamma   90.00
#
_symmetry.space_group_name_H-M   'P 1'
#
loop_
_entity.id
_entity.type
_entity.pdbx_description
1 polymer ?
#
loop_
_entity_poly.entity_id
_entity_poly.type
_entity_poly.pdbx_seq_one_letter_code
_entity_poly.pdbx_strand_id
1 'polypeptide(L)' 'GQYGAGTVEIWDKGTYTLKERREDKIIFELNGEKLRGTYCLIRFKGGKNWLFFKKKRSE' A
#
# COMPACT_ATOMS: atom_id res chain seq x y z
N GLY A 1 -7.47 -22.72 17.01
CA GLY A 1 -7.08 -22.27 15.66
C GLY A 1 -5.88 -21.36 15.78
N GLN A 2 -4.91 -21.49 14.89
CA GLN A 2 -3.73 -20.61 14.87
C GLN A 2 -4.04 -19.35 14.05
N TYR A 3 -3.59 -18.18 14.50
CA TYR A 3 -3.75 -16.95 13.73
C TYR A 3 -2.93 -17.05 12.44
N GLY A 4 -3.59 -16.92 11.29
CA GLY A 4 -2.96 -17.15 9.99
C GLY A 4 -2.90 -18.62 9.55
N ALA A 5 -3.73 -19.51 10.12
CA ALA A 5 -3.84 -20.89 9.64
C ALA A 5 -4.34 -20.92 8.18
N GLY A 6 -3.52 -21.44 7.27
CA GLY A 6 -3.78 -21.53 5.84
C GLY A 6 -2.47 -21.47 5.03
N THR A 7 -2.55 -21.68 3.72
CA THR A 7 -1.39 -21.50 2.83
C THR A 7 -1.10 -20.01 2.66
N VAL A 8 0.12 -19.61 2.96
CA VAL A 8 0.62 -18.25 2.74
C VAL A 8 1.58 -18.27 1.55
N GLU A 9 1.32 -17.44 0.55
CA GLU A 9 2.20 -17.26 -0.61
C GLU A 9 2.68 -15.82 -0.75
N ILE A 10 3.85 -15.65 -1.35
CA ILE A 10 4.35 -14.34 -1.74
C ILE A 10 3.67 -13.97 -3.06
N TRP A 11 2.64 -13.12 -2.99
CA TRP A 11 1.95 -12.66 -4.19
C TRP A 11 2.77 -11.63 -4.98
N ASP A 12 3.53 -10.75 -4.32
CA ASP A 12 4.41 -9.77 -4.98
C ASP A 12 5.64 -9.49 -4.09
N LYS A 13 6.75 -9.10 -4.72
CA LYS A 13 8.03 -8.79 -4.06
C LYS A 13 8.72 -7.62 -4.75
N GLY A 14 9.39 -6.80 -3.95
CA GLY A 14 10.21 -5.71 -4.45
C GLY A 14 10.54 -4.69 -3.37
N THR A 15 10.89 -3.48 -3.80
CA THR A 15 11.20 -2.36 -2.91
C THR A 15 10.16 -1.26 -3.01
N TYR A 16 10.11 -0.39 -2.02
CA TYR A 16 9.30 0.83 -2.07
C TYR A 16 10.15 2.06 -1.80
N THR A 17 9.75 3.18 -2.38
CA THR A 17 10.32 4.50 -2.07
C THR A 17 9.24 5.33 -1.39
N LEU A 18 9.48 5.71 -0.14
CA LEU A 18 8.57 6.59 0.59
C LEU A 18 8.63 8.01 0.02
N LYS A 19 7.48 8.61 -0.29
CA LYS A 19 7.39 9.99 -0.80
C LYS A 19 6.84 10.95 0.26
N GLU A 20 5.82 10.52 1.00
CA GLU A 20 5.19 11.33 2.04
C GLU A 20 4.63 10.42 3.13
N ARG A 21 4.80 10.80 4.40
CA ARG A 21 4.17 10.12 5.54
C ARG A 21 3.61 11.14 6.52
N ARG A 22 2.32 11.04 6.77
CA ARG A 22 1.55 11.75 7.79
C ARG A 22 0.73 10.74 8.59
N GLU A 23 0.05 11.20 9.63
CA GLU A 23 -0.77 10.33 10.49
C GLU A 23 -1.98 9.72 9.77
N ASP A 24 -2.52 10.43 8.79
CA ASP A 24 -3.72 10.10 8.02
C ASP A 24 -3.43 9.80 6.55
N LYS A 25 -2.16 9.88 6.11
CA LYS A 25 -1.81 9.77 4.69
C LYS A 25 -0.40 9.23 4.48
N ILE A 26 -0.24 8.27 3.58
CA ILE A 26 1.06 7.76 3.16
C ILE A 26 1.09 7.69 1.63
N ILE A 27 2.08 8.34 1.02
CA ILE A 27 2.36 8.23 -0.42
C ILE A 27 3.70 7.54 -0.59
N PHE A 28 3.73 6.51 -1.42
CA PHE A 28 4.93 5.75 -1.72
C PHE A 28 4.89 5.24 -3.15
N GLU A 29 6.05 4.95 -3.70
CA GLU A 29 6.22 4.33 -4.99
C GLU A 29 6.62 2.88 -4.82
N LEU A 30 5.85 1.97 -5.40
CA LEU A 30 6.13 0.54 -5.40
C LEU A 30 6.96 0.20 -6.64
N ASN A 31 8.05 -0.52 -6.41
CA ASN A 31 8.90 -1.12 -7.42
C ASN A 31 8.87 -2.65 -7.22
N GLY A 32 7.67 -3.22 -7.40
CA GLY A 32 7.42 -4.66 -7.34
C GLY A 32 7.45 -5.35 -8.70
N GLU A 33 7.34 -6.68 -8.68
CA GLU A 33 7.16 -7.46 -9.90
C GLU A 33 5.78 -7.22 -10.51
N LYS A 34 4.74 -7.20 -9.67
CA LYS A 34 3.34 -6.97 -10.09
C LYS A 34 2.90 -5.52 -9.92
N LEU A 35 3.09 -4.93 -8.75
CA LEU A 35 2.68 -3.55 -8.47
C LEU A 35 3.82 -2.56 -8.76
N ARG A 36 3.56 -1.64 -9.71
CA ARG A 36 4.51 -0.59 -10.10
C ARG A 36 3.87 0.79 -10.16
N GLY A 37 4.58 1.77 -9.63
CA GLY A 37 4.23 3.19 -9.67
C GLY A 37 3.82 3.75 -8.31
N THR A 38 3.26 4.96 -8.32
CA THR A 38 2.90 5.67 -7.08
C THR A 38 1.53 5.26 -6.56
N TYR A 39 1.49 4.86 -5.29
CA TYR A 39 0.29 4.50 -4.55
C TYR A 39 0.08 5.43 -3.35
N CYS A 40 -1.17 5.49 -2.89
CA CYS A 40 -1.57 6.29 -1.75
C CYS A 40 -2.42 5.46 -0.79
N LEU A 41 -2.14 5.63 0.50
CA LEU A 41 -2.97 5.19 1.62
C LEU A 41 -3.54 6.43 2.29
N ILE A 42 -4.87 6.51 2.43
CA ILE A 42 -5.56 7.60 3.14
C ILE A 42 -6.42 6.99 4.25
N ARG A 43 -6.26 7.48 5.48
CA ARG A 43 -7.07 7.08 6.64
C ARG A 43 -8.36 7.89 6.64
N PHE A 44 -9.51 7.22 6.75
CA PHE A 44 -10.77 7.92 6.96
C PHE A 44 -10.84 8.51 8.38
N LYS A 45 -11.47 9.68 8.53
CA LYS A 45 -11.70 10.28 9.85
C LYS A 45 -12.64 9.38 10.66
N GLY A 46 -12.26 9.07 11.90
CA GLY A 46 -13.10 8.34 12.85
C GLY A 46 -12.96 6.81 12.87
N GLY A 47 -11.95 6.22 12.20
CA GLY A 47 -11.77 4.76 12.23
C GLY A 47 -10.36 4.27 11.90
N LYS A 48 -10.21 2.94 11.87
CA LYS A 48 -8.97 2.22 11.49
C LYS A 48 -8.89 1.89 9.99
N ASN A 49 -9.86 2.35 9.20
CA ASN A 49 -9.98 2.02 7.78
C ASN A 49 -9.05 2.90 6.93
N TRP A 50 -8.34 2.26 6.01
CA TRP A 50 -7.46 2.91 5.04
C TRP A 50 -7.95 2.65 3.62
N LEU A 51 -8.02 3.70 2.81
CA LEU A 51 -8.25 3.61 1.38
C LEU A 51 -6.90 3.48 0.67
N PHE A 52 -6.70 2.36 -0.04
CA PHE A 52 -5.54 2.11 -0.87
C PHE A 52 -5.88 2.28 -2.35
N PHE A 53 -5.15 3.11 -3.07
CA PHE A 53 -5.35 3.31 -4.51
C PHE A 53 -4.07 3.69 -5.25
N LYS A 54 -4.04 3.40 -6.55
CA LYS A 54 -2.97 3.82 -7.46
C LYS A 54 -3.20 5.27 -7.88
N LYS A 55 -2.19 6.12 -7.73
CA LYS A 55 -2.26 7.50 -8.22
C LYS A 55 -2.20 7.47 -9.75
N LYS A 56 -3.20 8.08 -10.42
CA LYS A 56 -3.11 8.30 -11.88
C LYS A 56 -1.87 9.13 -12.18
N ARG A 57 -1.09 8.68 -13.16
CA ARG A 57 -0.02 9.48 -13.73
C ARG A 57 -0.70 10.62 -14.49
N SER A 58 -0.52 11.86 -14.02
CA SER A 58 -0.86 13.04 -14.81
C SER A 58 0.19 13.13 -15.92
N GLU A 59 -0.22 12.91 -17.16
CA GLU A 59 0.51 13.34 -18.36
C GLU A 59 0.49 14.86 -18.49
#